data_AF-A0A933M2D5-F1
#
_entry.id   AF-A0A933M2D5-F1
#
_cell.length_a   1.000
_cell.length_b   1.000
_cell.length_c   1.000
_cell.angle_alpha   90.00
_cell.angle_beta   90.00
_cell.angle_gamma   90.00
#
_symmetry.space_group_name_H-M   'P 1'
#
loop_
_entity.id
_entity.type
_entity.pdbx_description
1 polymer ?
#
loop_
_entity_poly.entity_id
_entity_poly.type
_entity_poly.pdbx_seq_one_letter_code
_entity_poly.pdbx_strand_id
1 'polypeptide(L)'
;MDTVFSDALRKARREAGFSTAYRFFYDNGGTQALGFTYRQYLRMEQGKNLPECPKLCKLIFALRTTPGSASTAELAKAWLKMITGEEAYGCIFEPLLPAKTENAGLPFMHTAVKNLLRENKHYITHEQFRVILTDPGTFLCFTAISNDVGLWSVDQIAQELRLESAAAAKALKTLAGAGLLKRVKENVYKCPFAAMMLEYPHLNTVEPALKARLEKYERELTATGLGEWTRTGIVRADYEDFLNFIPVMFFIEGRVVRLRDF
;
A
#
# COMPACT_ATOMS: atom_id res chain seq x y z
N MET A 1 10.14 1.89 30.13
CA MET A 1 10.37 0.45 30.00
C MET A 1 9.81 0.05 28.67
N ASP A 2 10.64 -0.61 27.87
CA ASP A 2 10.18 -1.17 26.60
C ASP A 2 9.27 -2.37 26.92
N THR A 3 8.13 -2.43 26.22
CA THR A 3 7.17 -3.54 26.31
C THR A 3 7.31 -4.44 25.09
N VAL A 4 6.88 -5.69 25.20
CA VAL A 4 6.85 -6.66 24.09
C VAL A 4 6.12 -6.07 22.86
N PHE A 5 5.05 -5.30 23.09
CA PHE A 5 4.35 -4.60 22.01
C PHE A 5 5.19 -3.50 21.36
N SER A 6 5.85 -2.65 22.17
CA SER A 6 6.67 -1.56 21.62
C SER A 6 7.89 -2.08 20.86
N ASP A 7 8.45 -3.22 21.25
CA ASP A 7 9.54 -3.89 20.54
C ASP A 7 9.07 -4.42 19.19
N ALA A 8 7.95 -5.15 19.18
CA ALA A 8 7.33 -5.65 17.96
C ALA A 8 6.97 -4.49 17.00
N LEU A 9 6.43 -3.38 17.51
CA LEU A 9 6.07 -2.21 16.71
C LEU A 9 7.30 -1.56 16.08
N ARG A 10 8.37 -1.34 16.85
CA ARG A 10 9.63 -0.76 16.33
C ARG A 10 10.28 -1.65 15.29
N LYS A 11 10.26 -2.98 15.50
CA LYS A 11 10.74 -3.98 14.55
C LYS A 11 9.93 -3.93 13.25
N ALA A 12 8.60 -4.04 13.34
CA ALA A 12 7.71 -3.98 12.18
C ALA A 12 7.89 -2.68 11.39
N ARG A 13 8.03 -1.53 12.07
CA ARG A 13 8.29 -0.24 11.42
C ARG A 13 9.59 -0.25 10.59
N ARG A 14 10.68 -0.78 11.17
CA ARG A 14 11.98 -0.84 10.49
C ARG A 14 11.93 -1.79 9.29
N GLU A 15 11.25 -2.93 9.44
CA GLU A 15 11.04 -3.89 8.37
C GLU A 15 10.20 -3.29 7.23
N ALA A 16 9.21 -2.46 7.55
CA ALA A 16 8.42 -1.69 6.60
C ALA A 16 9.20 -0.55 5.90
N GLY A 17 10.48 -0.34 6.26
CA GLY A 17 11.38 0.62 5.61
C GLY A 17 11.40 2.02 6.24
N PHE A 18 10.71 2.25 7.36
CA PHE A 18 10.72 3.56 8.01
C PHE A 18 11.83 3.63 9.07
N SER A 19 12.88 4.39 8.75
CA SER A 19 14.04 4.54 9.65
C SER A 19 13.70 5.20 10.99
N THR A 20 12.73 6.11 11.01
CA THR A 20 12.32 6.86 12.21
C THR A 20 10.80 6.83 12.42
N ALA A 21 10.38 6.99 13.68
CA ALA A 21 8.97 7.19 14.03
C ALA A 21 8.35 8.41 13.34
N TYR A 22 9.16 9.46 13.13
CA TYR A 22 8.74 10.66 12.42
C TYR A 22 8.36 10.35 10.97
N ARG A 23 9.25 9.70 10.20
CA ARG A 23 8.97 9.32 8.81
C ARG A 23 7.77 8.40 8.72
N PHE A 24 7.69 7.37 9.57
CA PHE A 24 6.50 6.50 9.62
C PHE A 24 5.20 7.29 9.76
N PHE A 25 5.17 8.27 10.67
CA PHE A 25 3.94 9.01 10.93
C PHE A 25 3.55 9.92 9.76
N TYR A 26 4.48 10.72 9.25
CA TYR A 26 4.16 11.71 8.23
C TYR A 26 4.04 11.11 6.82
N ASP A 27 4.86 10.12 6.48
CA ASP A 27 4.80 9.46 5.17
C ASP A 27 3.48 8.66 5.00
N ASN A 28 2.86 8.24 6.11
CA ASN A 28 1.52 7.62 6.15
C ASN A 28 0.38 8.63 6.37
N GLY A 29 0.56 9.92 6.04
CA GLY A 29 -0.52 10.92 6.06
C GLY A 29 -0.87 11.49 7.45
N GLY A 30 -0.09 11.16 8.48
CA GLY A 30 -0.19 11.74 9.81
C GLY A 30 -1.56 11.55 10.48
N THR A 31 -2.00 12.56 11.22
CA THR A 31 -3.22 12.45 12.05
C THR A 31 -4.48 12.21 11.23
N GLN A 32 -4.58 12.79 10.04
CA GLN A 32 -5.77 12.64 9.20
C GLN A 32 -5.99 11.19 8.77
N ALA A 33 -4.92 10.50 8.36
CA ALA A 33 -4.99 9.09 7.97
C ALA A 33 -5.07 8.15 9.18
N LEU A 34 -4.17 8.35 10.15
CA LEU A 34 -3.96 7.41 11.26
C LEU A 34 -4.97 7.57 12.40
N GLY A 35 -5.62 8.73 12.53
CA GLY A 35 -6.59 9.00 13.60
C GLY A 35 -5.96 9.15 14.99
N PHE A 36 -4.64 9.40 15.05
CA PHE A 36 -3.92 9.73 16.28
C PHE A 36 -2.81 10.75 16.00
N THR A 37 -2.36 11.44 17.05
CA THR A 37 -1.28 12.43 16.97
C THR A 37 0.09 11.76 16.98
N TYR A 38 1.11 12.46 16.48
CA TYR A 38 2.50 11.98 16.53
C TYR A 38 2.94 11.66 17.97
N ARG A 39 2.54 12.48 18.95
CA ARG A 39 2.84 12.26 20.37
C ARG A 39 2.21 10.97 20.90
N GLN A 40 0.97 10.65 20.50
CA GLN A 40 0.33 9.40 20.87
C GLN A 40 1.08 8.21 20.28
N TYR A 41 1.48 8.29 19.01
CA TYR A 41 2.29 7.26 18.36
C TYR A 41 3.64 7.05 19.06
N LEU A 42 4.35 8.14 19.39
CA LEU A 42 5.63 8.05 20.09
C LEU A 42 5.48 7.40 21.47
N ARG A 43 4.38 7.65 22.19
CA ARG A 43 4.09 6.95 23.45
C ARG A 43 3.85 5.46 23.25
N MET A 44 3.30 5.04 22.11
CA MET A 44 3.17 3.62 21.76
C MET A 44 4.54 2.98 21.51
N GLU A 45 5.42 3.62 20.74
CA GLU A 45 6.80 3.14 20.53
C GLU A 45 7.65 3.12 21.81
N GLN A 46 7.31 3.94 22.80
CA GLN A 46 7.98 3.99 24.12
C GLN A 46 7.38 3.00 25.13
N GLY A 47 6.38 2.20 24.74
CA GLY A 47 5.69 1.27 25.64
C GLY A 47 4.84 1.93 26.72
N LYS A 48 4.58 3.24 26.61
CA LYS A 48 3.79 4.01 27.60
C LYS A 48 2.29 3.90 27.38
N ASN A 49 1.88 3.71 26.14
CA ASN A 49 0.47 3.60 25.75
C ASN A 49 0.27 2.41 24.82
N LEU A 50 -0.77 1.63 25.06
CA LEU A 50 -1.25 0.62 24.11
C LEU A 50 -2.33 1.26 23.21
N PRO A 51 -2.30 1.07 21.88
CA PRO A 51 -3.37 1.58 21.02
C PRO A 51 -4.67 0.83 21.27
N GLU A 52 -5.81 1.52 21.11
CA GLU A 52 -7.11 0.85 20.98
C GLU A 52 -7.16 0.00 19.71
N CYS A 53 -8.02 -1.02 19.68
CA CYS A 53 -8.12 -1.95 18.55
C CYS A 53 -8.31 -1.25 17.18
N PRO A 54 -9.20 -0.25 17.01
CA PRO A 54 -9.31 0.47 15.72
C PRO A 54 -8.03 1.18 15.29
N LYS A 55 -7.25 1.71 16.26
CA LYS A 55 -5.97 2.37 16.00
C LYS A 55 -4.88 1.34 15.67
N LEU A 56 -4.92 0.16 16.29
CA LEU A 56 -4.05 -0.96 15.95
C LEU A 56 -4.27 -1.41 14.50
N CYS A 57 -5.53 -1.54 14.05
CA CYS A 57 -5.82 -1.87 12.66
C CYS A 57 -5.22 -0.85 11.69
N LYS A 58 -5.37 0.46 11.99
CA LYS A 58 -4.75 1.53 11.18
C LYS A 58 -3.22 1.46 11.20
N LEU A 59 -2.61 1.15 12.34
CA LEU A 59 -1.15 0.94 12.45
C LEU A 59 -0.70 -0.22 11.56
N ILE A 60 -1.40 -1.36 11.59
CA ILE A 60 -1.09 -2.53 10.74
C ILE A 60 -1.14 -2.15 9.26
N PHE A 61 -2.17 -1.41 8.83
CA PHE A 61 -2.24 -0.93 7.45
C PHE A 61 -1.09 0.03 7.09
N ALA A 62 -0.75 0.96 7.98
CA ALA A 62 0.35 1.92 7.79
C ALA A 62 1.75 1.28 7.82
N LEU A 63 1.89 0.11 8.47
CA LEU A 63 3.09 -0.70 8.45
C LEU A 63 3.30 -1.42 7.10
N ARG A 64 2.38 -1.30 6.14
CA ARG A 64 2.48 -1.92 4.81
C ARG A 64 2.68 -3.44 4.89
N THR A 65 2.16 -4.04 5.97
CA THR A 65 2.17 -5.48 6.20
C THR A 65 0.87 -6.08 5.71
N THR A 66 0.96 -7.23 5.04
CA THR A 66 -0.23 -7.99 4.63
C THR A 66 -1.00 -8.44 5.89
N PRO A 67 -2.33 -8.22 5.95
CA PRO A 67 -3.17 -8.83 6.98
C PRO A 67 -2.97 -10.34 7.03
N GLY A 68 -2.84 -10.91 8.23
CA GLY A 68 -2.57 -12.35 8.40
C GLY A 68 -1.11 -12.78 8.25
N SER A 69 -0.20 -11.89 7.80
CA SER A 69 1.23 -12.22 7.77
C SER A 69 1.79 -12.50 9.17
N ALA A 70 2.90 -13.24 9.24
CA ALA A 70 3.59 -13.54 10.50
C ALA A 70 3.97 -12.27 11.29
N SER A 71 4.37 -11.19 10.61
CA SER A 71 4.69 -9.91 11.24
C SER A 71 3.47 -9.24 11.88
N THR A 72 2.32 -9.26 11.19
CA THR A 72 1.05 -8.76 11.70
C THR A 72 0.59 -9.60 12.90
N ALA A 73 0.71 -10.93 12.81
CA ALA A 73 0.37 -11.85 13.89
C ALA A 73 1.27 -11.67 15.12
N GLU A 74 2.58 -11.44 14.94
CA GLU A 74 3.52 -11.12 16.03
C GLU A 74 3.11 -9.84 16.76
N LEU A 75 2.79 -8.77 16.02
CA LEU A 75 2.34 -7.52 16.60
C LEU A 75 0.99 -7.64 17.32
N ALA A 76 0.03 -8.36 16.72
CA ALA A 76 -1.28 -8.61 17.32
C ALA A 76 -1.17 -9.48 18.58
N LYS A 77 -0.33 -10.52 18.58
CA LYS A 77 -0.02 -11.35 19.75
C LYS A 77 0.60 -10.52 20.86
N ALA A 78 1.58 -9.67 20.54
CA ALA A 78 2.21 -8.78 21.52
C ALA A 78 1.19 -7.79 22.12
N TRP A 79 0.29 -7.25 21.30
CA TRP A 79 -0.79 -6.38 21.76
C TRP A 79 -1.78 -7.11 22.69
N LEU A 80 -2.23 -8.32 22.31
CA LEU A 80 -3.13 -9.14 23.11
C LEU A 80 -2.50 -9.52 24.45
N LYS A 81 -1.24 -9.97 24.45
CA LYS A 81 -0.51 -10.26 25.70
C LYS A 81 -0.47 -9.06 26.65
N MET A 82 -0.27 -7.85 26.12
CA MET A 82 -0.25 -6.63 26.94
C MET A 82 -1.62 -6.25 27.51
N ILE A 83 -2.73 -6.56 26.80
CA ILE A 83 -4.07 -6.18 27.27
C ILE A 83 -4.70 -7.23 28.21
N THR A 84 -4.40 -8.52 28.01
CA THR A 84 -5.00 -9.61 28.79
C THR A 84 -4.08 -10.14 29.89
N GLY A 85 -2.77 -9.89 29.80
CA GLY A 85 -1.76 -10.57 30.59
C GLY A 85 -1.37 -11.92 29.98
N GLU A 86 -0.18 -12.41 30.35
CA GLU A 86 0.43 -13.60 29.76
C GLU A 86 -0.33 -14.89 30.08
N GLU A 87 -0.79 -15.04 31.32
CA GLU A 87 -1.54 -16.22 31.76
C GLU A 87 -2.89 -16.35 31.03
N ALA A 88 -3.71 -15.29 31.02
CA ALA A 88 -4.99 -15.29 30.33
C ALA A 88 -4.81 -15.44 28.80
N TYR A 89 -3.75 -14.86 28.24
CA TYR A 89 -3.40 -15.07 26.84
C TYR A 89 -3.15 -16.56 26.55
N GLY A 90 -2.31 -17.21 27.34
CA GLY A 90 -1.94 -18.62 27.17
C GLY A 90 -3.14 -19.58 27.33
N CYS A 91 -4.03 -19.29 28.28
CA CYS A 91 -5.19 -20.13 28.54
C CYS A 91 -6.33 -19.95 27.54
N ILE A 92 -6.59 -18.72 27.09
CA ILE A 92 -7.81 -18.39 26.30
C ILE A 92 -7.49 -18.20 24.82
N PHE A 93 -6.44 -17.45 24.49
CA PHE A 93 -6.22 -16.98 23.13
C PHE A 93 -5.24 -17.86 22.35
N GLU A 94 -4.16 -18.32 23.00
CA GLU A 94 -3.15 -19.16 22.34
C GLU A 94 -3.72 -20.45 21.72
N PRO A 95 -4.66 -21.19 22.37
CA PRO A 95 -5.25 -22.39 21.77
C PRO A 95 -6.16 -22.12 20.56
N LEU A 96 -6.64 -20.89 20.40
CA LEU A 96 -7.50 -20.49 19.28
C LEU A 96 -6.70 -20.07 18.04
N LEU A 97 -5.40 -19.80 18.20
CA LEU A 97 -4.55 -19.46 17.08
C LEU A 97 -4.08 -20.74 16.39
N PRO A 98 -4.02 -20.77 15.05
CA PRO A 98 -3.46 -21.91 14.34
C PRO A 98 -2.05 -22.18 14.85
N ALA A 99 -1.73 -23.47 15.05
CA ALA A 99 -0.40 -23.89 15.46
C ALA A 99 0.61 -23.23 14.51
N LYS A 100 1.62 -22.57 15.07
CA LYS A 100 2.71 -22.01 14.26
C LYS A 100 3.27 -23.16 13.45
N THR A 101 3.11 -23.13 12.13
CA THR A 101 4.04 -23.83 11.25
C THR A 101 5.38 -23.23 11.59
N GLU A 102 6.25 -24.02 12.23
CA GLU A 102 7.62 -23.60 12.48
C GLU A 102 8.17 -23.13 11.15
N ASN A 103 8.66 -21.89 11.12
CA ASN A 103 9.30 -21.30 9.97
C ASN A 103 10.52 -22.17 9.65
N ALA A 104 10.34 -23.24 8.88
CA ALA A 104 11.39 -23.82 8.07
C ALA A 104 11.92 -22.62 7.27
N GLY A 105 13.10 -22.14 7.65
CA GLY A 105 13.59 -20.83 7.25
C GLY A 105 13.31 -20.62 5.77
N LEU A 106 12.65 -19.49 5.46
CA LEU A 106 12.26 -19.14 4.09
C LEU A 106 13.42 -19.50 3.16
N PRO A 107 13.23 -20.40 2.17
CA PRO A 107 14.31 -20.83 1.29
C PRO A 107 15.04 -19.60 0.75
N PHE A 108 16.35 -19.68 0.52
CA PHE A 108 17.17 -18.54 0.05
C PHE A 108 16.48 -17.69 -1.04
N MET A 109 15.77 -18.35 -1.96
CA MET A 109 14.95 -17.73 -3.00
C MET A 109 13.86 -16.78 -2.48
N HIS A 110 13.18 -17.09 -1.39
CA HIS A 110 12.16 -16.23 -0.78
C HIS A 110 12.75 -14.94 -0.25
N THR A 111 13.93 -15.02 0.39
CA THR A 111 14.63 -13.82 0.86
C THR A 111 15.07 -12.96 -0.31
N ALA A 112 15.56 -13.58 -1.40
CA ALA A 112 15.92 -12.87 -2.63
C ALA A 112 14.70 -12.19 -3.27
N VAL A 113 13.55 -12.87 -3.38
CA VAL A 113 12.30 -12.31 -3.90
C VAL A 113 11.79 -11.17 -3.01
N LYS A 114 11.80 -11.33 -1.69
CA LYS A 114 11.43 -10.27 -0.74
C LYS A 114 12.31 -9.03 -0.91
N ASN A 115 13.62 -9.20 -1.09
CA ASN A 115 14.54 -8.08 -1.32
C ASN A 115 14.30 -7.43 -2.68
N LEU A 116 14.12 -8.22 -3.74
CA LEU A 116 13.80 -7.73 -5.08
C LEU A 116 12.49 -6.92 -5.10
N LEU A 117 11.46 -7.42 -4.40
CA LEU A 117 10.20 -6.70 -4.26
C LEU A 117 10.39 -5.42 -3.46
N ARG A 118 11.21 -5.42 -2.40
CA ARG A 118 11.51 -4.23 -1.62
C ARG A 118 12.22 -3.15 -2.43
N GLU A 119 13.14 -3.52 -3.31
CA GLU A 119 13.88 -2.60 -4.18
C GLU A 119 13.04 -2.06 -5.33
N ASN A 120 12.12 -2.87 -5.87
CA ASN A 120 11.28 -2.51 -7.01
C ASN A 120 9.91 -1.96 -6.63
N LYS A 121 9.68 -1.63 -5.35
CA LYS A 121 8.39 -1.10 -4.87
C LYS A 121 8.48 0.39 -4.63
N HIS A 122 7.55 1.14 -5.22
CA HIS A 122 7.38 2.56 -4.96
C HIS A 122 6.05 2.78 -4.26
N TYR A 123 6.10 3.48 -3.13
CA TYR A 123 4.93 3.75 -2.31
C TYR A 123 4.37 5.11 -2.67
N ILE A 124 3.13 5.14 -3.15
CA ILE A 124 2.40 6.37 -3.38
C ILE A 124 1.98 6.93 -2.02
N THR A 125 2.44 8.14 -1.71
CA THR A 125 2.07 8.83 -0.47
C THR A 125 0.59 9.24 -0.47
N HIS A 126 0.02 9.53 0.70
CA HIS A 126 -1.35 10.06 0.78
C HIS A 126 -1.52 11.36 -0.01
N GLU A 127 -0.51 12.23 -0.02
CA GLU A 127 -0.56 13.49 -0.77
C GLU A 127 -0.54 13.26 -2.27
N GLN A 128 0.34 12.38 -2.75
CA GLN A 128 0.36 11.98 -4.15
C GLN A 128 -0.96 11.33 -4.58
N PHE A 129 -1.53 10.47 -3.74
CA PHE A 129 -2.81 9.84 -4.00
C PHE A 129 -3.96 10.85 -4.11
N ARG A 130 -3.98 11.88 -3.24
CA ARG A 130 -4.90 13.02 -3.38
C ARG A 130 -4.73 13.73 -4.71
N VAL A 131 -3.48 13.94 -5.15
CA VAL A 131 -3.19 14.61 -6.42
C VAL A 131 -3.70 13.77 -7.60
N ILE A 132 -3.45 12.46 -7.60
CA ILE A 132 -3.96 11.52 -8.63
C ILE A 132 -5.49 11.64 -8.76
N LEU A 133 -6.19 11.74 -7.63
CA LEU A 133 -7.65 11.80 -7.56
C LEU A 133 -8.23 13.23 -7.51
N THR A 134 -7.49 14.22 -8.01
CA THR A 134 -7.96 15.62 -8.06
C THR A 134 -9.12 15.79 -9.04
N ASP A 135 -8.98 15.21 -10.23
CA ASP A 135 -9.96 15.24 -11.32
C ASP A 135 -9.80 14.02 -12.24
N PRO A 136 -10.82 13.68 -13.06
CA PRO A 136 -10.77 12.51 -13.94
C PRO A 136 -9.60 12.51 -14.92
N GLY A 137 -9.24 13.66 -15.49
CA GLY A 137 -8.15 13.77 -16.46
C GLY A 137 -6.79 13.48 -15.83
N THR A 138 -6.57 13.99 -14.61
CA THR A 138 -5.37 13.68 -13.82
C THR A 138 -5.28 12.20 -13.46
N PHE A 139 -6.39 11.57 -13.07
CA PHE A 139 -6.46 10.14 -12.80
C PHE A 139 -6.12 9.31 -14.05
N LEU A 140 -6.76 9.60 -15.19
CA LEU A 140 -6.53 8.89 -16.45
C LEU A 140 -5.09 9.03 -16.94
N CYS A 141 -4.54 10.25 -16.93
CA CYS A 141 -3.15 10.48 -17.32
C CYS A 141 -2.17 9.68 -16.45
N PHE A 142 -2.42 9.63 -15.13
CA PHE A 142 -1.58 8.84 -14.24
C PHE A 142 -1.69 7.34 -14.51
N THR A 143 -2.91 6.82 -14.66
CA THR A 143 -3.15 5.40 -14.96
C THR A 143 -2.49 4.98 -16.27
N ALA A 144 -2.52 5.81 -17.31
CA ALA A 144 -1.85 5.53 -18.57
C ALA A 144 -0.31 5.52 -18.41
N ILE A 145 0.28 6.61 -17.92
CA ILE A 145 1.74 6.79 -17.92
C ILE A 145 2.42 5.93 -16.85
N SER A 146 1.74 5.63 -15.74
CA SER A 146 2.32 4.81 -14.67
C SER A 146 2.60 3.35 -15.08
N ASN A 147 2.11 2.91 -16.24
CA ASN A 147 2.34 1.59 -16.80
C ASN A 147 3.30 1.56 -17.99
N ASP A 148 3.84 2.71 -18.40
CA ASP A 148 4.74 2.81 -19.56
C ASP A 148 6.04 3.54 -19.23
N VAL A 149 7.17 2.93 -19.61
CA VAL A 149 8.52 3.47 -19.47
C VAL A 149 8.85 4.53 -20.53
N GLY A 150 7.96 4.70 -21.51
CA GLY A 150 8.06 5.65 -22.62
C GLY A 150 8.05 7.13 -22.21
N LEU A 151 8.36 7.97 -23.21
CA LEU A 151 8.23 9.42 -23.11
C LEU A 151 6.86 9.81 -23.68
N TRP A 152 6.08 10.55 -22.89
CA TRP A 152 4.73 10.95 -23.25
C TRP A 152 4.68 12.45 -23.48
N SER A 153 4.32 12.87 -24.70
CA SER A 153 4.00 14.26 -24.97
C SER A 153 2.56 14.60 -24.55
N VAL A 154 2.29 15.88 -24.31
CA VAL A 154 0.93 16.38 -24.06
C VAL A 154 -0.01 15.98 -25.19
N ASP A 155 0.40 16.16 -26.45
CA ASP A 155 -0.44 15.87 -27.61
C ASP A 155 -0.73 14.38 -27.76
N GLN A 156 0.27 13.52 -27.50
CA GLN A 156 0.10 12.07 -27.49
C GLN A 156 -0.93 11.66 -26.43
N ILE A 157 -0.78 12.14 -25.19
CA ILE A 157 -1.72 11.84 -24.11
C ILE A 157 -3.13 12.36 -24.41
N ALA A 158 -3.24 13.58 -24.94
CA ALA A 158 -4.52 14.17 -25.32
C ALA A 158 -5.23 13.32 -26.37
N GLN A 159 -4.50 12.86 -27.38
CA GLN A 159 -5.02 12.00 -28.44
C GLN A 159 -5.42 10.62 -27.92
N GLU A 160 -4.52 9.91 -27.24
CA GLU A 160 -4.74 8.53 -26.78
C GLU A 160 -5.87 8.44 -25.74
N LEU A 161 -5.94 9.41 -24.82
CA LEU A 161 -6.95 9.45 -23.76
C LEU A 161 -8.20 10.24 -24.16
N ARG A 162 -8.27 10.75 -25.39
CA ARG A 162 -9.35 11.59 -25.91
C ARG A 162 -9.67 12.78 -24.98
N LEU A 163 -8.61 13.40 -24.46
CA LEU A 163 -8.69 14.58 -23.62
C LEU A 163 -8.42 15.84 -24.45
N GLU A 164 -9.01 16.95 -24.05
CA GLU A 164 -8.61 18.26 -24.56
C GLU A 164 -7.12 18.52 -24.24
N SER A 165 -6.35 19.03 -25.20
CA SER A 165 -4.90 19.24 -25.05
C SER A 165 -4.57 20.11 -23.82
N ALA A 166 -5.38 21.14 -23.53
CA ALA A 166 -5.23 21.96 -22.33
C ALA A 166 -5.47 21.17 -21.02
N ALA A 167 -6.41 20.23 -21.02
CA ALA A 167 -6.69 19.38 -19.86
C ALA A 167 -5.56 18.37 -19.62
N ALA A 168 -5.05 17.73 -20.68
CA ALA A 168 -3.87 16.87 -20.61
C ALA A 168 -2.64 17.63 -20.09
N ALA A 169 -2.37 18.83 -20.61
CA ALA A 169 -1.27 19.67 -20.16
C ALA A 169 -1.36 20.00 -18.66
N LYS A 170 -2.56 20.38 -18.19
CA LYS A 170 -2.82 20.66 -16.76
C LYS A 170 -2.62 19.42 -15.89
N ALA A 171 -3.15 18.28 -16.29
CA ALA A 171 -3.03 17.01 -15.58
C ALA A 171 -1.55 16.60 -15.42
N LEU A 172 -0.79 16.59 -16.51
CA LEU A 172 0.64 16.23 -16.49
C LEU A 172 1.47 17.19 -15.64
N LYS A 173 1.18 18.50 -15.69
CA LYS A 173 1.85 19.49 -14.84
C LYS A 173 1.52 19.27 -13.36
N THR A 174 0.28 18.93 -13.04
CA THR A 174 -0.17 18.63 -11.66
C THR A 174 0.56 17.40 -11.11
N LEU A 175 0.59 16.32 -11.88
CA LEU A 175 1.31 15.09 -11.51
C LEU A 175 2.83 15.33 -11.35
N ALA A 176 3.43 16.13 -12.24
CA ALA A 176 4.83 16.49 -12.13
C ALA A 176 5.12 17.33 -10.87
N GLY A 177 4.22 18.25 -10.51
CA GLY A 177 4.31 19.03 -9.26
C GLY A 177 4.28 18.17 -8.01
N ALA A 178 3.61 17.02 -8.04
CA ALA A 178 3.58 16.02 -6.97
C ALA A 178 4.75 15.01 -7.02
N GLY A 179 5.70 15.18 -7.95
CA GLY A 179 6.82 14.27 -8.16
C GLY A 179 6.41 12.89 -8.71
N LEU A 180 5.18 12.74 -9.21
CA LEU A 180 4.70 11.51 -9.84
C LEU A 180 5.20 11.37 -11.27
N LEU A 181 5.48 12.48 -11.94
CA LEU A 181 6.08 12.51 -13.27
C LEU A 181 7.34 13.39 -13.26
N LYS A 182 8.30 13.05 -14.12
CA LYS A 182 9.47 13.88 -14.39
C LYS A 182 9.31 14.52 -15.76
N ARG A 183 9.36 15.85 -15.81
CA ARG A 183 9.45 16.60 -17.08
C ARG A 183 10.84 16.37 -17.68
N VAL A 184 10.90 15.88 -18.91
CA VAL A 184 12.15 15.61 -19.63
C VAL A 184 12.52 16.77 -20.54
N LYS A 185 11.52 17.32 -21.24
CA LYS A 185 11.63 18.54 -22.04
C LYS A 185 10.30 19.28 -22.03
N GLU A 186 10.17 20.35 -22.80
CA GLU A 186 8.89 21.04 -22.91
C GLU A 186 7.79 20.09 -23.41
N ASN A 187 6.67 20.07 -22.67
CA ASN A 187 5.50 19.23 -22.93
C ASN A 187 5.76 17.73 -23.06
N VAL A 188 6.88 17.22 -22.53
CA VAL A 188 7.18 15.77 -22.52
C VAL A 188 7.57 15.31 -21.12
N TYR A 189 6.90 14.26 -20.67
CA TYR A 189 6.99 13.71 -19.34
C TYR A 189 7.32 12.22 -19.38
N LYS A 190 7.87 11.71 -18.28
CA LYS A 190 8.01 10.27 -18.04
C LYS A 190 7.68 9.95 -16.60
N CYS A 191 7.17 8.75 -16.37
CA CYS A 191 6.98 8.23 -15.03
C CYS A 191 8.30 7.60 -14.53
N PRO A 192 8.90 8.10 -13.43
CA PRO A 192 10.16 7.54 -12.92
C PRO A 192 10.00 6.14 -12.31
N PHE A 193 8.76 5.71 -12.04
CA PHE A 193 8.44 4.43 -11.40
C PHE A 193 7.58 3.51 -12.29
N ALA A 194 7.55 3.72 -13.61
CA ALA A 194 6.74 2.89 -14.51
C ALA A 194 7.14 1.41 -14.51
N ALA A 195 8.43 1.12 -14.28
CA ALA A 195 8.94 -0.25 -14.12
C ALA A 195 8.82 -0.79 -12.68
N MET A 196 8.28 0.00 -11.74
CA MET A 196 8.19 -0.37 -10.33
C MET A 196 6.79 -0.82 -9.96
N MET A 197 6.67 -1.68 -8.94
CA MET A 197 5.41 -2.02 -8.30
C MET A 197 4.92 -0.81 -7.49
N LEU A 198 3.79 -0.23 -7.89
CA LEU A 198 3.18 0.87 -7.15
C LEU A 198 2.30 0.31 -6.04
N GLU A 199 2.57 0.72 -4.80
CA GLU A 199 1.67 0.46 -3.69
C GLU A 199 0.99 1.76 -3.26
N TYR A 200 -0.33 1.73 -3.30
CA TYR A 200 -1.18 2.83 -2.89
C TYR A 200 -1.44 2.79 -1.39
N PRO A 201 -1.82 3.93 -0.77
CA PRO A 201 -2.30 3.92 0.59
C PRO A 201 -3.48 2.95 0.76
N HIS A 202 -3.49 2.21 1.86
CA HIS A 202 -4.59 1.28 2.13
C HIS A 202 -5.91 2.05 2.27
N LEU A 203 -6.99 1.62 1.60
CA LEU A 203 -8.24 2.38 1.53
C LEU A 203 -8.84 2.71 2.92
N ASN A 204 -8.64 1.85 3.92
CA ASN A 204 -9.06 2.10 5.32
C ASN A 204 -8.29 3.24 6.03
N THR A 205 -7.21 3.73 5.43
CA THR A 205 -6.40 4.86 5.92
C THR A 205 -6.65 6.13 5.10
N VAL A 206 -7.39 6.02 3.99
CA VAL A 206 -7.71 7.11 3.07
C VAL A 206 -9.02 7.78 3.51
N GLU A 207 -9.14 9.09 3.24
CA GLU A 207 -10.37 9.83 3.48
C GLU A 207 -11.55 9.25 2.69
N PRO A 208 -12.75 9.13 3.28
CA PRO A 208 -13.92 8.58 2.58
C PRO A 208 -14.26 9.28 1.26
N ALA A 209 -14.04 10.60 1.19
CA ALA A 209 -14.27 11.38 -0.03
C ALA A 209 -13.34 10.97 -1.19
N LEU A 210 -12.08 10.64 -0.90
CA LEU A 210 -11.13 10.18 -1.92
C LEU A 210 -11.46 8.76 -2.37
N LYS A 211 -11.87 7.89 -1.44
CA LYS A 211 -12.35 6.54 -1.77
C LYS A 211 -13.55 6.60 -2.73
N ALA A 212 -14.53 7.45 -2.43
CA ALA A 212 -15.69 7.64 -3.30
C ALA A 212 -15.32 8.21 -4.68
N ARG A 213 -14.29 9.07 -4.77
CA ARG A 213 -13.77 9.56 -6.07
C ARG A 213 -13.11 8.45 -6.87
N LEU A 214 -12.28 7.62 -6.24
CA LEU A 214 -11.66 6.47 -6.90
C LEU A 214 -12.73 5.55 -7.50
N GLU A 215 -13.68 5.11 -6.67
CA GLU A 215 -14.78 4.22 -7.10
C GLU A 215 -15.61 4.84 -8.24
N LYS A 216 -15.82 6.17 -8.18
CA LYS A 216 -16.50 6.90 -9.26
C LYS A 216 -15.70 6.87 -10.56
N TYR A 217 -14.40 7.21 -10.51
CA TYR A 217 -13.56 7.27 -11.71
C TYR A 217 -13.33 5.89 -12.32
N GLU A 218 -13.17 4.85 -11.51
CA GLU A 218 -13.10 3.47 -11.97
C GLU A 218 -14.40 3.06 -12.68
N ARG A 219 -15.57 3.40 -12.11
CA ARG A 219 -16.86 3.13 -12.75
C ARG A 219 -17.04 3.88 -14.07
N GLU A 220 -16.67 5.15 -14.10
CA GLU A 220 -16.72 5.97 -15.33
C GLU A 220 -15.80 5.39 -16.40
N LEU A 221 -14.57 5.00 -16.05
CA LEU A 221 -13.64 4.34 -16.95
C LEU A 221 -14.22 3.03 -17.51
N THR A 222 -14.75 2.17 -16.66
CA THR A 222 -15.41 0.92 -17.10
C THR A 222 -16.59 1.19 -18.03
N ALA A 223 -17.40 2.23 -17.75
CA ALA A 223 -18.55 2.59 -18.58
C ALA A 223 -18.16 3.11 -19.97
N THR A 224 -16.95 3.67 -20.16
CA THR A 224 -16.49 4.11 -21.48
C THR A 224 -16.22 2.96 -22.45
N GLY A 225 -16.14 1.71 -21.95
CA GLY A 225 -15.80 0.54 -22.77
C GLY A 225 -14.33 0.49 -23.19
N LEU A 226 -13.49 1.44 -22.77
CA LEU A 226 -12.03 1.45 -22.95
C LEU A 226 -11.34 0.50 -21.96
N GLY A 227 -11.92 -0.67 -21.71
CA GLY A 227 -11.48 -1.68 -20.74
C GLY A 227 -10.15 -2.38 -21.08
N GLU A 228 -9.26 -1.71 -21.81
CA GLU A 228 -7.94 -2.23 -22.21
C GLU A 228 -6.87 -2.04 -21.14
N TRP A 229 -7.14 -1.22 -20.11
CA TRP A 229 -6.15 -0.89 -19.08
C TRP A 229 -6.42 -1.65 -17.78
N THR A 230 -5.96 -2.90 -17.71
CA THR A 230 -5.83 -3.64 -16.45
C THR A 230 -4.36 -3.90 -16.17
N ARG A 231 -3.87 -3.40 -15.02
CA ARG A 231 -2.53 -3.74 -14.55
C ARG A 231 -2.61 -5.08 -13.82
N THR A 232 -2.23 -6.15 -14.50
CA THR A 232 -2.01 -7.45 -13.86
C THR A 232 -0.57 -7.52 -13.34
N GLY A 233 -0.41 -7.44 -12.02
CA GLY A 233 0.86 -7.73 -11.38
C GLY A 233 0.97 -9.24 -11.15
N ILE A 234 2.01 -9.90 -11.70
CA ILE A 234 2.31 -11.28 -11.32
C ILE A 234 3.08 -11.24 -10.01
N VAL A 235 2.41 -11.54 -8.91
CA VAL A 235 3.08 -11.84 -7.64
C VAL A 235 3.51 -13.31 -7.69
N ARG A 236 4.79 -13.56 -7.92
CA ARG A 236 5.37 -14.88 -7.68
C ARG A 236 5.59 -15.03 -6.18
N ALA A 237 4.72 -15.79 -5.55
CA ALA A 237 4.82 -16.24 -4.17
C ALA A 237 4.75 -17.77 -4.16
N ASP A 238 5.34 -18.43 -3.16
CA ASP A 238 5.02 -19.84 -2.92
C ASP A 238 3.55 -19.96 -2.54
N TYR A 239 3.04 -21.19 -2.55
CA TYR A 239 1.63 -21.44 -2.27
C TYR A 239 1.18 -20.82 -0.94
N GLU A 240 1.99 -20.95 0.12
CA GLU A 240 1.64 -20.45 1.46
C GLU A 240 1.64 -18.91 1.55
N ASP A 241 2.62 -18.22 0.96
CA ASP A 241 2.60 -16.76 0.91
C ASP A 241 1.52 -16.25 -0.05
N PHE A 242 1.30 -16.92 -1.18
CA PHE A 242 0.25 -16.57 -2.14
C PHE A 242 -1.13 -16.63 -1.50
N LEU A 243 -1.43 -17.66 -0.70
CA LEU A 243 -2.66 -17.77 0.07
C LEU A 243 -2.88 -16.55 0.99
N ASN A 244 -1.81 -15.96 1.54
CA ASN A 244 -1.90 -14.75 2.35
C ASN A 244 -2.17 -13.48 1.51
N PHE A 245 -1.88 -13.50 0.20
CA PHE A 245 -2.23 -12.41 -0.73
C PHE A 245 -3.63 -12.55 -1.32
N ILE A 246 -4.24 -13.75 -1.30
CA ILE A 246 -5.60 -13.98 -1.84
C ILE A 246 -6.65 -12.99 -1.27
N PRO A 247 -6.72 -12.72 0.05
CA PRO A 247 -7.67 -11.75 0.60
C PRO A 247 -7.45 -10.31 0.12
N VAL A 248 -6.22 -9.97 -0.28
CA VAL A 248 -5.85 -8.65 -0.81
C VAL A 248 -6.12 -8.56 -2.31
N MET A 249 -5.95 -9.67 -3.04
CA MET A 249 -6.21 -9.74 -4.47
C MET A 249 -7.70 -9.81 -4.83
N PHE A 250 -8.59 -10.21 -3.91
CA PHE A 250 -10.04 -10.18 -4.13
C PHE A 250 -10.67 -8.77 -4.13
N PHE A 251 -9.93 -7.73 -3.73
CA PHE A 251 -10.34 -6.34 -3.89
C PHE A 251 -9.97 -5.74 -5.26
N ILE A 252 -9.23 -6.50 -6.06
CA ILE A 252 -9.10 -6.29 -7.50
C ILE A 252 -10.10 -7.30 -8.11
N GLU A 253 -10.97 -6.90 -9.02
CA GLU A 253 -11.86 -7.83 -9.74
C GLU A 253 -11.02 -8.78 -10.63
N GLY A 254 -10.31 -9.72 -10.01
CA GLY A 254 -9.55 -10.77 -10.67
C GLY A 254 -10.41 -12.01 -10.77
N ARG A 255 -10.92 -12.32 -11.98
CA ARG A 255 -11.41 -13.67 -12.28
C ARG A 255 -10.24 -14.64 -12.16
N VAL A 256 -10.24 -15.47 -11.12
CA VAL A 256 -9.30 -16.59 -10.98
C VAL A 256 -9.66 -17.64 -12.03
N VAL A 257 -8.90 -17.70 -13.11
CA VAL A 257 -8.94 -18.84 -14.04
C VAL A 257 -8.05 -19.93 -13.45
N ARG A 258 -8.66 -21.05 -13.02
CA ARG A 258 -7.91 -22.28 -12.74
C ARG A 258 -7.25 -22.74 -14.03
N LEU A 259 -5.93 -22.64 -14.10
CA LEU A 259 -5.15 -23.43 -15.06
C LEU A 259 -5.12 -24.86 -14.51
N ARG A 260 -5.96 -25.73 -15.08
CA ARG A 260 -5.78 -27.17 -15.00
C ARG A 260 -4.77 -27.57 -16.06
N ASP A 261 -3.75 -28.29 -15.60
CA ASP A 261 -2.88 -29.24 -16.31
C ASP A 261 -2.15 -28.74 -17.58
N PHE A 262 -0.87 -28.37 -17.38
CA PHE A 262 0.22 -28.60 -18.32
C PHE A 262 1.38 -29.26 -17.58
#